data_AF-A0A852EFI9-F1
#
_entry.id   AF-A0A852EFI9-F1
#
_cell.length_a   1.000
_cell.length_b   1.000
_cell.length_c   1.000
_cell.angle_alpha   90.00
_cell.angle_beta   90.00
_cell.angle_gamma   90.00
#
_symmetry.space_group_name_H-M   'P 1'
#
loop_
_entity.id
_entity.type
_entity.pdbx_description
1 polymer ?
#
loop_
_entity_poly.entity_id
_entity_poly.type
_entity_poly.pdbx_seq_one_letter_code
_entity_poly.pdbx_strand_id
1 'polypeptide(L)' 'GDIAVFTKRLRVTKGDHSYITTDVLLALDGTDKPEELLYVITSPPQYGQIEYVSYPGIPIMSFSQMDVARQIVCYIH' A
#
# COMPACT_ATOMS: atom_id res chain seq x y z
N GLY A 1 2.90 12.21 -17.84
CA GLY A 1 1.46 12.02 -17.66
C GLY A 1 1.07 12.63 -16.34
N ASP A 2 -0.18 13.07 -16.21
CA ASP A 2 -0.70 13.50 -14.92
C ASP A 2 -1.00 12.26 -14.07
N ILE A 3 -0.47 12.22 -12.84
CA ILE A 3 -0.78 11.16 -11.88
C ILE A 3 -1.94 11.64 -11.03
N ALA A 4 -3.06 10.91 -11.09
CA ALA A 4 -4.17 11.07 -10.17
C ALA A 4 -4.01 10.09 -9.00
N VAL A 5 -4.18 10.57 -7.77
CA VAL A 5 -4.09 9.74 -6.55
C VAL A 5 -5.37 9.88 -5.73
N PHE A 6 -5.96 8.73 -5.39
CA PHE A 6 -7.12 8.60 -4.53
C PHE A 6 -6.70 7.92 -3.24
N THR A 7 -7.02 8.54 -2.10
CA THR A 7 -6.68 8.01 -0.78
C THR A 7 -7.88 8.04 0.16
N LYS A 8 -8.01 7.00 0.99
CA LYS A 8 -8.89 6.98 2.15
C LYS A 8 -8.11 6.62 3.40
N ARG A 9 -8.62 6.98 4.58
CA ARG A 9 -7.97 6.62 5.84
C ARG A 9 -8.17 5.13 6.13
N LEU A 10 -7.06 4.42 6.32
CA LEU A 10 -7.05 3.07 6.88
C LEU A 10 -6.99 3.17 8.41
N ARG A 11 -7.89 2.48 9.11
CA ARG A 11 -7.91 2.40 10.59
C ARG A 11 -7.66 0.96 10.99
N VAL A 12 -6.67 0.73 11.84
CA VAL A 12 -6.31 -0.60 12.33
C VAL A 12 -6.15 -0.53 13.84
N THR A 13 -6.77 -1.47 14.55
CA THR A 13 -6.66 -1.59 15.99
C THR A 13 -5.33 -2.22 16.37
N LYS A 14 -4.79 -1.87 17.54
CA LYS A 14 -3.56 -2.48 18.03
C LYS A 14 -3.66 -3.99 18.16
N GLY A 15 -2.68 -4.70 17.58
CA GLY A 15 -2.64 -6.16 17.51
C GLY A 15 -3.31 -6.75 16.27
N ASP A 16 -3.97 -5.93 15.45
CA ASP A 16 -4.59 -6.35 14.19
C ASP A 16 -3.75 -5.93 12.97
N HIS A 17 -4.20 -6.38 11.80
CA HIS A 17 -3.71 -5.93 10.51
C HIS A 17 -4.84 -5.56 9.57
N SER A 18 -4.52 -4.79 8.52
CA SER A 18 -5.46 -4.53 7.43
C SER A 18 -4.74 -4.41 6.10
N TYR A 19 -5.36 -4.97 5.06
CA TYR A 19 -4.84 -4.89 3.70
C TYR A 19 -4.93 -3.46 3.18
N ILE A 20 -3.90 -3.05 2.45
CA ILE A 20 -3.96 -1.82 1.65
C ILE A 20 -4.62 -2.22 0.33
N THR A 21 -5.89 -1.82 0.16
CA THR A 21 -6.68 -2.12 -1.03
C THR A 21 -6.79 -0.89 -1.94
N THR A 22 -7.29 -1.08 -3.16
CA THR A 22 -7.55 0.03 -4.11
C THR A 22 -8.62 1.01 -3.64
N ASP A 23 -9.49 0.61 -2.72
CA ASP A 23 -10.41 1.54 -2.04
C ASP A 23 -9.70 2.53 -1.13
N VAL A 24 -8.53 2.15 -0.61
CA VAL A 24 -7.71 2.92 0.33
C VAL A 24 -6.64 3.72 -0.40
N LEU A 25 -6.02 3.13 -1.42
CA LEU A 25 -4.91 3.73 -2.16
C LEU A 25 -4.98 3.32 -3.64
N LEU A 26 -5.22 4.29 -4.51
CA LEU A 26 -5.23 4.09 -5.96
C LEU A 26 -4.52 5.26 -6.64
N ALA A 27 -3.60 4.93 -7.54
CA ALA A 27 -2.94 5.86 -8.44
C ALA A 27 -3.20 5.44 -9.88
N LEU A 28 -3.44 6.43 -10.74
CA LEU A 28 -3.65 6.28 -12.17
C LEU A 28 -2.78 7.32 -12.88
N ASP A 29 -2.09 6.94 -13.95
CA ASP A 29 -1.23 7.84 -14.74
C ASP A 29 -1.72 8.06 -16.16
N GLY A 30 -2.95 7.61 -16.45
CA GLY A 30 -3.56 7.66 -17.78
C GLY A 30 -3.04 6.59 -18.74
N THR A 31 -2.22 5.64 -18.26
CA THR A 31 -1.84 4.45 -19.00
C THR A 31 -2.69 3.25 -18.59
N ASP A 32 -2.83 2.26 -19.49
CA ASP A 32 -3.47 0.98 -19.18
C ASP A 32 -2.50 0.01 -18.45
N LYS A 33 -1.46 0.52 -17.79
CA LYS A 33 -0.37 -0.26 -17.18
C LYS A 33 -0.18 0.05 -15.70
N PRO A 34 -1.08 -0.42 -14.82
CA PRO A 34 -0.99 -0.17 -13.39
C PRO A 34 0.28 -0.76 -12.74
N GLU A 35 0.92 -1.77 -13.34
CA GLU A 35 2.16 -2.36 -12.82
C GLU A 35 3.38 -1.42 -12.82
N GLU A 36 3.37 -0.33 -13.59
CA GLU A 36 4.51 0.60 -13.69
C GLU A 36 4.52 1.66 -12.57
N LEU A 37 3.45 1.77 -11.77
CA LEU A 37 3.35 2.75 -10.68
C LEU A 37 3.88 2.21 -9.35
N LEU A 38 4.89 2.90 -8.80
CA LEU A 38 5.54 2.58 -7.54
C LEU A 38 5.16 3.58 -6.44
N TYR A 39 4.77 3.05 -5.29
CA TYR A 39 4.66 3.79 -4.05
C TYR A 39 5.96 3.69 -3.25
N VAL A 40 6.42 4.83 -2.73
CA VAL A 40 7.58 4.90 -1.83
C VAL A 40 7.12 5.49 -0.50
N ILE A 41 7.38 4.77 0.59
CA ILE A 41 7.07 5.20 1.95
C ILE A 41 8.17 6.18 2.37
N THR A 42 7.87 7.47 2.35
CA THR A 42 8.84 8.53 2.74
C THR A 42 8.84 8.78 4.25
N SER A 43 7.74 8.43 4.93
CA SER A 43 7.61 8.51 6.38
C SER A 43 6.99 7.20 6.88
N PRO A 44 7.80 6.30 7.48
CA PRO A 44 7.30 5.05 8.04
C PRO A 44 6.28 5.29 9.15
N PRO A 45 5.32 4.36 9.36
CA PRO A 45 4.42 4.42 10.51
C PRO A 45 5.20 4.47 11.83
N GLN A 46 4.75 5.31 12.77
CA GLN A 46 5.33 5.36 14.12
C GLN A 46 5.05 4.07 14.92
N TYR A 47 3.90 3.45 14.66
CA TYR A 47 3.45 2.22 15.28
C TYR A 47 3.20 1.22 14.17
N GLY A 48 3.74 0.01 14.31
CA GLY A 48 3.56 -1.04 13.32
C GLY A 48 4.44 -0.90 12.08
N GLN A 49 4.08 -1.62 11.02
CA GLN A 49 4.82 -1.62 9.76
C GLN A 49 3.93 -1.96 8.56
N ILE A 50 4.41 -1.62 7.37
CA ILE A 50 3.84 -2.10 6.11
C ILE A 50 4.69 -3.28 5.66
N GLU A 51 4.06 -4.38 5.26
CA GLU A 51 4.75 -5.59 4.82
C GLU A 51 3.99 -6.32 3.69
N TYR A 52 4.67 -7.26 3.04
CA TYR A 52 4.00 -8.22 2.17
C TYR A 52 3.43 -9.37 3.00
N VAL A 53 2.21 -9.81 2.67
CA VAL A 53 1.52 -10.92 3.34
C VAL A 53 2.34 -12.23 3.27
N SER A 54 3.11 -12.42 2.20
CA SER A 54 3.97 -13.60 2.01
C SER A 54 5.29 -13.55 2.79
N TYR A 55 5.66 -12.39 3.32
CA TYR A 55 6.92 -12.16 4.06
C TYR A 55 6.65 -11.43 5.38
N PRO A 56 5.87 -12.06 6.30
CA PRO A 56 5.47 -11.40 7.54
C PRO A 56 6.67 -11.07 8.42
N GLY A 57 6.60 -9.94 9.12
CA GLY A 57 7.65 -9.44 9.99
C GLY A 57 8.76 -8.66 9.27
N ILE A 58 8.75 -8.57 7.94
CA ILE A 58 9.74 -7.82 7.16
C ILE A 58 9.12 -6.53 6.65
N PRO A 59 9.52 -5.35 7.17
CA PRO A 59 8.99 -4.08 6.71
C PRO A 59 9.44 -3.81 5.28
N ILE A 60 8.53 -3.28 4.47
CA ILE A 60 8.82 -2.81 3.11
C ILE A 60 8.73 -1.29 3.04
N MET A 61 9.55 -0.71 2.17
CA MET A 61 9.62 0.74 1.95
C MET A 61 9.03 1.17 0.60
N SER A 62 8.68 0.20 -0.24
CA SER A 62 8.02 0.42 -1.52
C SER A 62 7.21 -0.79 -1.96
N PHE A 63 6.16 -0.53 -2.74
CA PHE A 63 5.30 -1.52 -3.37
C PHE A 63 4.60 -0.90 -4.59
N SER A 64 4.12 -1.71 -5.52
CA SER A 64 3.46 -1.24 -6.74
C SER A 64 1.95 -1.09 -6.58
N GLN A 65 1.31 -0.37 -7.50
CA GLN A 65 -0.15 -0.34 -7.60
C GLN A 65 -0.74 -1.73 -7.89
N MET A 66 -0.01 -2.60 -8.59
CA MET A 66 -0.41 -4.00 -8.81
C MET A 66 -0.42 -4.78 -7.48
N ASP A 67 0.51 -4.52 -6.57
CA ASP A 67 0.57 -5.20 -5.28
C ASP A 67 -0.62 -4.84 -4.39
N VAL A 68 -1.06 -3.58 -4.43
CA VAL A 68 -2.31 -3.11 -3.81
C VAL A 68 -3.53 -3.79 -4.44
N ALA A 69 -3.59 -3.85 -5.77
CA ALA A 69 -4.70 -4.47 -6.50
C ALA A 69 -4.81 -5.99 -6.21
N ARG A 70 -3.66 -6.66 -6.02
CA ARG A 70 -3.58 -8.07 -5.63
C ARG A 70 -3.80 -8.30 -4.13
N GLN A 71 -3.93 -7.23 -3.34
CA GLN A 71 -4.12 -7.27 -1.88
C GLN A 71 -3.01 -8.05 -1.16
N ILE A 72 -1.77 -7.92 -1.64
CA ILE A 72 -0.61 -8.61 -1.03
C ILE A 72 0.21 -7.70 -0.10
N VAL A 73 -0.22 -6.45 0.09
CA VAL A 73 0.38 -5.48 1.01
C VAL A 73 -0.57 -5.22 2.16
N CYS A 74 -0.07 -5.24 3.39
CA CYS A 74 -0.85 -4.91 4.58
C CYS A 74 -0.07 -4.00 5.53
N TYR A 75 -0.82 -3.30 6.37
CA TYR A 75 -0.30 -2.65 7.56
C TYR A 75 -0.62 -3.52 8.79
N ILE A 76 0.39 -3.74 9.63
CA ILE A 76 0.30 -4.39 10.95
C ILE A 76 0.46 -3.32 12.02
N HIS A 77 -0.39 -3.27 13.06
CA HIS A 77 -0.30 -2.28 14.16
C HIS A 77 0.33 -2.82 15.44
#